data_AF-A0A523ZWD2-F1
#
_entry.id   AF-A0A523ZWD2-F1
#
_cell.length_a   1.000
_cell.length_b   1.000
_cell.length_c   1.000
_cell.angle_alpha   90.00
_cell.angle_beta   90.00
_cell.angle_gamma   90.00
#
_symmetry.space_group_name_H-M   'P 1'
#
loop_
_entity.id
_entity.type
_entity.pdbx_description
1 polymer ?
#
loop_
_entity_poly.entity_id
_entity_poly.type
_entity_poly.pdbx_seq_one_letter_code
_entity_poly.pdbx_strand_id
1 'polypeptide(L)' 'MMINGKYDTLFPYETSIKPMFDLLGTPDEHKELKLYETDHIPPRNEFIKEILVWLDRYFGPVK' A
#
# COMPACT_ATOMS: atom_id res chain seq x y z
N MET A 1 -5.42 -2.56 -1.20
CA MET A 1 -4.14 -1.85 -1.37
C MET A 1 -3.57 -1.52 -0.01
N MET A 2 -2.26 -1.67 0.16
CA MET A 2 -1.49 -1.23 1.32
C MET A 2 -0.19 -0.59 0.83
N ILE A 3 0.20 0.56 1.39
CA ILE A 3 1.35 1.36 0.92
C ILE A 3 2.20 1.69 2.14
N ASN A 4 3.48 1.31 2.13
CA ASN A 4 4.38 1.46 3.28
C ASN A 4 5.80 1.83 2.85
N GLY A 5 6.54 2.42 3.79
CA GLY A 5 7.99 2.55 3.70
C GLY A 5 8.69 1.26 4.11
N LYS A 6 9.71 0.85 3.35
CA LYS A 6 10.57 -0.31 3.65
C LYS A 6 11.38 -0.12 4.93
N TYR A 7 11.70 1.13 5.26
CA TYR A 7 12.52 1.50 6.42
C TYR A 7 11.69 2.11 7.56
N ASP A 8 10.37 1.93 7.52
CA ASP A 8 9.47 2.39 8.58
C ASP A 8 9.87 1.80 9.93
N THR A 9 10.34 2.65 10.84
CA THR A 9 10.78 2.24 12.18
C THR A 9 9.63 2.10 13.17
N LEU A 10 8.48 2.72 12.90
CA LEU A 10 7.27 2.62 13.71
C LEU A 10 6.55 1.29 13.43
N PHE A 11 6.53 0.87 12.17
CA PHE A 11 5.94 -0.39 11.74
C PHE A 11 6.90 -1.16 10.82
N PRO A 12 7.86 -1.92 11.38
CA PRO A 12 8.83 -2.66 10.60
C PRO A 12 8.18 -3.64 9.63
N TYR A 13 8.69 -3.69 8.39
CA TYR A 13 8.10 -4.48 7.31
C TYR A 13 7.92 -5.96 7.69
N GLU A 14 8.98 -6.62 8.13
CA GLU A 14 8.98 -8.07 8.38
C GLU A 14 8.11 -8.50 9.57
N THR A 15 8.05 -7.69 10.62
CA THR A 15 7.40 -8.07 11.89
C THR A 15 6.02 -7.46 12.09
N SER A 16 5.64 -6.46 11.30
CA SER A 16 4.36 -5.74 11.45
C SER A 16 3.56 -5.71 10.15
N ILE A 17 4.09 -5.06 9.10
CA ILE A 17 3.33 -4.83 7.86
C ILE A 17 3.08 -6.11 7.08
N LYS A 18 4.11 -6.93 6.87
CA LYS A 18 4.00 -8.18 6.11
C LYS A 18 3.04 -9.18 6.79
N PRO A 19 3.14 -9.46 8.10
CA PRO A 19 2.17 -10.34 8.76
C PRO A 19 0.73 -9.80 8.70
N MET A 20 0.52 -8.50 8.92
CA MET A 20 -0.80 -7.89 8.79
C MET A 20 -1.35 -8.08 7.37
N PHE A 21 -0.53 -7.80 6.35
CA PHE A 21 -0.92 -7.98 4.96
C PHE A 21 -1.28 -9.44 4.67
N ASP A 22 -0.44 -10.39 5.05
CA ASP A 22 -0.65 -11.83 4.82
C ASP A 22 -1.97 -12.31 5.43
N LEU A 23 -2.39 -11.75 6.57
CA LEU A 23 -3.63 -12.11 7.27
C LEU A 23 -4.92 -11.52 6.65
N LEU A 24 -4.84 -10.60 5.68
CA LEU A 24 -6.04 -10.06 5.00
C LEU A 24 -6.68 -11.14 4.11
N GLY A 25 -7.98 -11.40 4.31
CA GLY A 25 -8.76 -12.38 3.51
C GLY A 25 -9.18 -11.91 2.11
N THR A 26 -8.67 -10.77 1.64
CA THR A 26 -8.91 -10.29 0.27
C THR A 26 -8.26 -11.24 -0.75
N PRO A 27 -8.94 -11.64 -1.85
CA PRO A 27 -8.33 -12.42 -2.92
C PRO A 27 -7.05 -11.78 -3.46
N ASP A 28 -6.05 -12.59 -3.81
CA ASP A 28 -4.73 -12.11 -4.24
C ASP A 28 -4.80 -11.14 -5.43
N GLU A 29 -5.72 -11.36 -6.37
CA GLU A 29 -5.95 -10.47 -7.51
C GLU A 29 -6.41 -9.04 -7.14
N HIS A 30 -6.96 -8.88 -5.93
CA HIS A 30 -7.44 -7.61 -5.38
C HIS A 30 -6.57 -7.08 -4.25
N LYS A 31 -5.49 -7.78 -3.92
CA LYS A 31 -4.66 -7.55 -2.73
C LYS A 31 -3.23 -7.22 -3.16
N GLU A 32 -2.79 -6.01 -2.82
CA GLU A 32 -1.50 -5.48 -3.23
C GLU A 32 -0.84 -4.71 -2.09
N LEU A 33 0.47 -4.96 -1.91
CA LEU A 33 1.36 -4.25 -0.98
C LEU A 33 2.47 -3.54 -1.77
N LYS A 34 2.49 -2.21 -1.70
CA LYS A 34 3.54 -1.38 -2.32
C LYS A 34 4.53 -0.90 -1.26
N LEU A 35 5.81 -1.21 -1.49
CA LEU A 35 6.91 -0.78 -0.64
C LEU A 35 7.75 0.29 -1.34
N TYR A 36 7.96 1.41 -0.65
CA TYR A 36 8.85 2.48 -1.08
C TYR A 36 10.15 2.43 -0.30
N GLU A 37 11.27 2.80 -0.91
CA GLU A 37 12.57 2.94 -0.22
C GLU A 37 12.60 4.22 0.62
N THR A 38 11.70 4.32 1.59
CA THR A 38 11.51 5.45 2.51
C THR A 38 11.22 4.97 3.92
N ASP A 39 11.21 5.91 4.86
CA ASP A 39 10.64 5.74 6.21
C ASP A 39 9.10 5.73 6.17
N HIS A 40 8.45 5.89 7.33
CA HIS A 40 7.02 5.78 7.60
C HIS A 40 6.07 6.39 6.56
N ILE A 41 6.41 7.53 5.96
CA ILE A 41 5.56 8.23 5.00
C ILE A 41 6.20 8.18 3.60
N PRO A 42 5.64 7.37 2.67
CA PRO A 42 6.05 7.37 1.26
C PRO A 42 5.88 8.74 0.60
N PRO A 43 6.56 8.99 -0.54
CA PRO A 43 6.49 10.29 -1.21
C PRO A 43 5.06 10.65 -1.60
N ARG A 44 4.62 11.84 -1.19
CA ARG A 44 3.20 12.24 -1.24
C ARG A 44 2.57 12.07 -2.62
N ASN A 45 3.24 12.56 -3.65
CA ASN A 45 2.73 12.50 -5.01
C ASN A 45 2.62 11.06 -5.51
N GLU A 46 3.51 10.17 -5.06
CA GLU A 46 3.53 8.78 -5.50
C GLU A 46 2.38 7.99 -4.86
N PHE A 47 2.21 8.05 -3.53
CA PHE A 47 1.09 7.33 -2.93
C PHE A 47 -0.27 7.89 -3.39
N ILE A 48 -0.39 9.20 -3.67
CA ILE A 48 -1.62 9.79 -4.24
C ILE A 48 -1.93 9.15 -5.59
N LYS A 49 -0.94 9.08 -6.50
CA LYS A 49 -1.12 8.44 -7.81
C LYS A 49 -1.57 6.99 -7.66
N GLU A 50 -0.94 6.24 -6.76
CA GLU A 50 -1.28 4.83 -6.54
C GLU A 50 -2.70 4.63 -6.02
N ILE A 51 -3.12 5.48 -5.08
CA ILE A 51 -4.48 5.45 -4.55
C ILE A 51 -5.48 5.79 -5.65
N LEU A 52 -5.21 6.80 -6.49
CA LEU A 52 -6.09 7.17 -7.59
C LEU A 52 -6.22 6.04 -8.63
N VAL A 53 -5.11 5.43 -9.05
CA VAL A 53 -5.14 4.27 -9.98
C VAL A 53 -5.93 3.10 -9.39
N TRP A 54 -5.75 2.85 -8.09
CA TRP A 54 -6.49 1.79 -7.40
C TRP A 54 -7.99 2.12 -7.32
N LEU A 55 -8.36 3.36 -6.98
CA LEU A 55 -9.75 3.80 -6.93
C LEU A 55 -10.41 3.73 -8.31
N ASP A 56 -9.74 4.20 -9.36
CA ASP A 56 -10.23 4.15 -10.74
C ASP A 56 -10.50 2.71 -11.19
N ARG A 57 -9.69 1.73 -10.77
CA ARG A 57 -9.90 0.31 -11.08
C ARG A 57 -11.23 -0.23 -10.51
N TYR A 58 -11.62 0.15 -9.30
CA TYR A 58 -12.80 -0.42 -8.63
C TYR A 58 -14.05 0.45 -8.73
N PHE A 59 -13.91 1.76 -8.86
CA PHE A 59 -15.01 2.72 -8.88
C PHE A 59 -15.16 3.46 -10.20
N GLY A 60 -14.19 3.34 -11.11
CA GLY A 60 -14.12 4.09 -12.35
C GLY A 60 -13.54 5.50 -12.17
N PRO A 61 -13.08 6.15 -13.26
CA PRO A 61 -12.53 7.49 -13.20
C PRO A 61 -13.61 8.54 -12.90
N VAL A 62 -13.22 9.60 -12.20
CA VAL A 62 -14.07 10.79 -11.96
C VAL A 62 -14.29 11.53 -13.28
N LYS A 63 -15.50 12.03 -13.50
CA LYS A 63 -15.90 12.84 -14.68
C LYS A 63 -15.82 14.33 -14.40
#